data_AF-G8YRL0-F1
#
_entry.id   AF-G8YRL0-F1
#
_cell.length_a   1.000
_cell.length_b   1.000
_cell.length_c   1.000
_cell.angle_alpha   90.00
_cell.angle_beta   90.00
_cell.angle_gamma   90.00
#
_symmetry.space_group_name_H-M   'P 1'
#
loop_
_entity.id
_entity.type
_entity.pdbx_description
1 polymer ?
#
loop_
_entity_poly.entity_id
_entity_poly.type
_entity_poly.pdbx_seq_one_letter_code
_entity_poly.pdbx_strand_id
1 'polypeptide(L)'
;MLYKPAAEGKAVKPPQIPSPGNNSFLGDIFTSDAPKDKQISCGFYKQEKGEPLVYTYDYDEMKVILEVEGEYTISDAFGKKVSVSPGDVFYFKNGETITFETTGYGLAFFTGLRPAM
;
A
#
# COMPACT_ATOMS: atom_id res chain seq x y z
N MET A 1 16.89 6.90 17.12
CA MET A 1 16.46 7.33 15.77
C MET A 1 16.79 6.21 14.82
N LEU A 2 15.77 5.62 14.17
CA LEU A 2 15.99 4.70 13.05
C LEU A 2 15.93 5.50 11.76
N TYR A 3 16.82 5.20 10.83
CA TYR A 3 16.94 5.89 9.56
C TYR A 3 17.26 4.89 8.46
N LYS A 4 16.58 5.05 7.33
CA LYS A 4 16.82 4.31 6.10
C LYS A 4 16.91 5.34 4.97
N PRO A 5 18.04 5.44 4.26
CA PRO A 5 18.14 6.31 3.10
C PRO A 5 17.17 5.84 2.01
N ALA A 6 16.87 6.70 1.03
CA ALA A 6 15.99 6.33 -0.09
C ALA A 6 16.45 5.05 -0.81
N ALA A 7 17.77 4.82 -0.91
CA ALA A 7 18.38 3.62 -1.49
C ALA A 7 18.05 2.31 -0.74
N GLU A 8 17.64 2.40 0.53
CA GLU A 8 17.18 1.28 1.36
C GLU A 8 15.67 1.37 1.68
N GLY A 9 14.99 2.38 1.12
CA GLY A 9 13.58 2.68 1.34
C GLY A 9 12.86 2.84 0.02
N LYS A 10 12.41 4.06 -0.30
CA LYS A 10 11.59 4.37 -1.48
C LYS A 10 12.12 3.79 -2.81
N ALA A 11 13.44 3.77 -3.02
CA ALA A 11 14.04 3.33 -4.27
C ALA A 11 14.13 1.81 -4.41
N VAL A 12 13.88 1.05 -3.34
CA VAL A 12 13.87 -0.40 -3.37
C VAL A 12 12.50 -0.87 -3.84
N LYS A 13 12.46 -1.71 -4.88
CA LYS A 13 11.22 -2.40 -5.25
C LYS A 13 10.84 -3.36 -4.12
N PRO A 14 9.64 -3.24 -3.51
CA PRO A 14 9.28 -4.09 -2.41
C PRO A 14 9.11 -5.56 -2.83
N PRO A 15 9.12 -6.52 -1.88
CA PRO A 15 8.78 -7.90 -2.14
C PRO A 15 7.39 -8.05 -2.78
N GLN A 16 7.24 -9.04 -3.65
CA GLN A 16 5.94 -9.36 -4.24
C GLN A 16 5.02 -9.98 -3.18
N ILE A 17 3.75 -9.58 -3.19
CA ILE A 17 2.70 -10.21 -2.39
C ILE A 17 1.80 -11.07 -3.29
N PRO A 18 1.12 -12.11 -2.73
CA PRO A 18 0.11 -12.86 -3.46
C PRO A 18 -0.93 -11.91 -4.08
N SER A 19 -1.05 -11.96 -5.40
CA SER A 19 -1.97 -11.12 -6.18
C SER A 19 -2.35 -11.86 -7.47
N PRO A 20 -3.58 -11.72 -7.99
CA PRO A 20 -4.00 -12.40 -9.22
C PRO A 20 -3.06 -12.13 -10.40
N GLY A 21 -2.61 -10.88 -10.54
CA GLY A 21 -1.73 -10.46 -11.63
C GLY A 21 -0.22 -10.60 -11.37
N ASN A 22 0.21 -11.12 -10.21
CA ASN A 22 1.61 -11.12 -9.78
C ASN A 22 2.29 -9.74 -9.87
N ASN A 23 1.51 -8.68 -9.66
CA ASN A 23 1.84 -7.28 -9.97
C ASN A 23 1.71 -6.35 -8.76
N SER A 24 1.50 -6.91 -7.56
CA SER A 24 1.43 -6.16 -6.31
C SER A 24 2.65 -6.43 -5.43
N PHE A 25 3.21 -5.38 -4.87
CA PHE A 25 4.44 -5.42 -4.07
C PHE A 25 4.26 -4.62 -2.78
N LEU A 26 4.68 -5.17 -1.65
CA LEU A 26 4.63 -4.51 -0.36
C LEU A 26 5.83 -4.93 0.49
N GLY A 27 6.50 -3.95 1.10
CA GLY A 27 7.59 -4.20 2.03
C GLY A 27 7.58 -3.20 3.19
N ASP A 28 7.68 -3.73 4.40
CA ASP A 28 7.83 -2.95 5.61
C ASP A 28 9.26 -2.40 5.72
N ILE A 29 9.39 -1.14 6.15
CA ILE A 29 10.66 -0.44 6.41
C ILE A 29 10.92 -0.35 7.90
N PHE A 30 9.90 -0.02 8.70
CA PHE A 30 9.97 0.01 10.15
C PHE A 30 8.72 -0.61 10.76
N THR A 31 8.91 -1.24 11.91
CA THR A 31 7.84 -1.64 12.82
C THR A 31 8.15 -1.05 14.19
N SER A 32 7.15 -0.49 14.85
CA SER A 32 7.31 0.09 16.19
C SER A 32 7.67 -0.98 17.23
N ASP A 33 8.50 -0.60 18.20
CA ASP A 33 8.75 -1.41 19.41
C ASP A 33 7.56 -1.25 20.37
N ALA A 34 6.55 -2.10 20.19
CA ALA A 34 5.31 -2.13 20.95
C ALA A 34 4.85 -3.60 21.09
N PRO A 35 3.94 -3.90 22.04
CA PRO A 35 3.25 -5.19 22.07
C PRO A 35 2.64 -5.52 20.71
N LYS A 36 2.65 -6.81 20.34
CA LYS A 36 2.32 -7.28 18.98
C LYS A 36 0.98 -6.77 18.44
N ASP A 37 -0.04 -6.68 19.29
CA ASP A 37 -1.40 -6.19 19.00
C ASP A 37 -1.50 -4.65 18.86
N LYS A 38 -0.41 -3.93 19.15
CA LYS A 38 -0.31 -2.47 19.10
C LYS A 38 0.79 -1.98 18.17
N GLN A 39 1.43 -2.89 17.45
CA GLN A 39 2.48 -2.54 16.51
C GLN A 39 1.90 -1.78 15.32
N ILE A 40 2.62 -0.76 14.90
CA ILE A 40 2.45 -0.13 13.60
C ILE A 40 3.65 -0.49 12.73
N SER A 41 3.38 -0.92 11.51
CA SER A 41 4.37 -1.11 10.46
C SER A 41 4.17 -0.03 9.41
N CYS A 42 5.27 0.48 8.85
CA CYS A 42 5.22 1.40 7.72
C CYS A 42 6.18 0.97 6.63
N GLY A 43 5.90 1.36 5.39
CA GLY A 43 6.73 0.98 4.27
C GLY A 43 6.17 1.44 2.95
N PHE A 44 6.51 0.71 1.88
CA PHE A 44 6.10 1.06 0.52
C PHE A 44 5.24 -0.04 -0.09
N TYR A 45 4.17 0.40 -0.75
CA TYR A 45 3.32 -0.44 -1.59
C TYR A 45 3.43 0.04 -3.02
N LYS A 46 3.71 -0.89 -3.94
CA LYS A 46 3.73 -0.64 -5.37
C LYS A 46 2.72 -1.54 -6.07
N GLN A 47 1.87 -0.94 -6.89
CA GLN A 47 0.97 -1.64 -7.78
C GLN A 47 1.44 -1.41 -9.22
N GLU A 48 1.75 -2.47 -9.96
CA GLU A 48 2.08 -2.40 -11.38
C GLU A 48 0.87 -2.83 -12.23
N LYS A 49 0.88 -2.46 -13.51
CA LYS A 49 -0.15 -2.86 -14.46
C LYS A 49 -0.32 -4.38 -14.52
N GLY A 50 -1.56 -4.83 -14.65
CA GLY A 50 -1.92 -6.24 -14.65
C GLY A 50 -3.34 -6.41 -14.12
N GLU A 51 -3.69 -7.62 -13.68
CA GLU A 51 -4.99 -7.84 -13.06
C GLU A 51 -5.15 -6.99 -11.79
N PRO A 52 -6.34 -6.40 -11.53
CA PRO A 52 -6.58 -5.61 -10.33
C PRO A 52 -6.35 -6.41 -9.05
N LEU A 53 -5.74 -5.78 -8.06
CA LEU A 53 -5.69 -6.34 -6.71
C LEU A 53 -7.01 -6.03 -6.01
N VAL A 54 -7.73 -7.06 -5.58
CA VAL A 54 -8.85 -6.94 -4.65
C VAL A 54 -8.39 -7.44 -3.29
N TYR A 55 -8.36 -6.56 -2.29
CA TYR A 55 -7.85 -6.88 -0.97
C TYR A 55 -8.84 -6.49 0.11
N THR A 56 -9.12 -7.41 1.04
CA THR A 56 -9.92 -7.13 2.24
C THR A 56 -8.97 -6.92 3.41
N TYR A 57 -9.01 -5.73 3.97
CA TYR A 57 -8.17 -5.34 5.09
C TYR A 57 -8.60 -6.05 6.38
N ASP A 58 -7.65 -6.61 7.12
CA ASP A 58 -7.85 -7.21 8.46
C ASP A 58 -7.25 -6.33 9.58
N TYR A 59 -6.76 -5.13 9.22
CA TYR A 59 -6.26 -4.08 10.11
C TYR A 59 -6.49 -2.70 9.48
N ASP A 60 -6.36 -1.63 10.28
CA ASP A 60 -6.43 -0.25 9.79
C ASP A 60 -5.12 0.16 9.08
N GLU A 61 -5.23 0.68 7.86
CA GLU A 61 -4.11 1.18 7.06
C GLU A 61 -4.38 2.57 6.51
N MET A 62 -3.39 3.45 6.61
CA MET A 62 -3.38 4.73 5.90
C MET A 62 -2.24 4.76 4.91
N LYS A 63 -2.41 5.45 3.79
CA LYS A 63 -1.33 5.67 2.83
C LYS A 63 -1.42 7.00 2.13
N VAL A 64 -0.26 7.50 1.71
CA VAL A 64 -0.13 8.63 0.79
C VAL A 64 0.46 8.16 -0.52
N ILE A 65 -0.12 8.60 -1.63
CA ILE A 65 0.33 8.28 -2.97
C ILE A 65 1.52 9.17 -3.31
N LEU A 66 2.61 8.56 -3.74
CA LEU A 66 3.86 9.27 -4.03
C LEU A 66 4.09 9.42 -5.53
N GLU A 67 3.75 8.39 -6.32
CA GLU A 67 3.98 8.36 -7.76
C GLU A 67 2.80 7.66 -8.44
N VAL A 68 2.47 8.15 -9.63
CA VAL A 68 1.50 7.55 -10.54
C VAL A 68 2.06 7.67 -11.95
N GLU A 69 2.18 6.54 -12.64
CA GLU A 69 2.44 6.47 -14.08
C GLU A 69 1.24 5.82 -14.76
N GLY A 70 0.73 6.44 -15.82
CA GLY A 70 -0.52 6.03 -16.45
C GLY A 70 -1.73 6.43 -15.62
N GLU A 71 -2.80 5.66 -15.73
CA GLU A 71 -4.01 5.83 -14.93
C GLU A 71 -3.93 4.92 -13.71
N TYR A 72 -4.37 5.42 -12.56
CA TYR A 72 -4.49 4.64 -11.34
C TYR A 72 -5.82 4.95 -10.67
N THR A 73 -6.59 3.91 -10.36
CA THR A 73 -7.87 4.01 -9.70
C THR A 73 -7.92 3.14 -8.46
N ILE A 74 -8.51 3.67 -7.40
CA ILE A 74 -8.84 2.95 -6.17
C ILE A 74 -10.36 2.99 -5.98
N SER A 75 -10.97 1.84 -5.71
CA SER A 75 -12.41 1.76 -5.41
C SER A 75 -12.72 0.87 -4.21
N ASP A 76 -13.84 1.17 -3.53
CA ASP A 76 -14.38 0.33 -2.46
C ASP A 76 -15.51 -0.59 -2.97
N ALA A 77 -15.93 -1.52 -2.11
CA ALA A 77 -17.04 -2.44 -2.39
C ALA A 77 -18.42 -1.74 -2.45
N PHE A 78 -18.53 -0.48 -2.01
CA PHE A 78 -19.78 0.29 -1.99
C PHE A 78 -19.94 1.18 -3.23
N GLY A 79 -19.01 1.11 -4.18
CA GLY A 79 -19.06 1.81 -5.46
C GLY A 79 -18.35 3.17 -5.47
N LYS A 80 -17.68 3.58 -4.39
CA LYS A 80 -16.80 4.74 -4.46
C LYS A 80 -15.60 4.40 -5.32
N LYS A 81 -15.30 5.24 -6.30
CA LYS A 81 -14.16 5.08 -7.22
C LYS A 81 -13.45 6.43 -7.34
N VAL A 82 -12.13 6.44 -7.18
CA VAL A 82 -11.30 7.65 -7.19
C VAL A 82 -10.13 7.46 -8.15
N SER A 83 -10.01 8.35 -9.14
CA SER A 83 -8.79 8.48 -9.94
C SER A 83 -7.71 9.15 -9.11
N VAL A 84 -6.58 8.47 -8.96
CA VAL A 84 -5.59 8.75 -7.93
C VAL A 84 -4.48 9.64 -8.46
N SER A 85 -4.03 10.61 -7.66
CA SER A 85 -2.91 11.50 -7.95
C SER A 85 -1.85 11.50 -6.84
N PRO A 86 -0.58 11.83 -7.13
CA PRO A 86 0.43 12.05 -6.09
C PRO A 86 -0.02 13.09 -5.06
N GLY A 87 0.13 12.76 -3.78
CA GLY A 87 -0.33 13.57 -2.65
C GLY A 87 -1.68 13.14 -2.08
N ASP A 88 -2.48 12.33 -2.79
CA ASP A 88 -3.73 11.80 -2.27
C ASP A 88 -3.48 10.90 -1.06
N VAL A 89 -4.39 10.98 -0.07
CA VAL A 89 -4.32 10.22 1.18
C VAL A 89 -5.55 9.33 1.31
N PHE A 90 -5.32 8.07 1.67
CA PHE A 90 -6.36 7.09 1.90
C PHE A 90 -6.30 6.57 3.33
N TYR A 91 -7.47 6.26 3.87
CA TYR A 91 -7.65 5.47 5.08
C TYR A 91 -8.56 4.29 4.74
N PHE A 92 -8.02 3.09 4.88
CA PHE A 92 -8.73 1.83 4.73
C PHE A 92 -8.92 1.22 6.11
N LYS A 93 -10.18 1.05 6.50
CA LYS A 93 -10.54 0.49 7.80
C LYS A 93 -10.48 -1.04 7.77
N ASN A 94 -10.25 -1.62 8.94
CA ASN A 94 -10.42 -3.06 9.12
C ASN A 94 -11.82 -3.51 8.64
N GLY A 95 -11.85 -4.55 7.81
CA GLY A 95 -13.04 -5.12 7.18
C GLY A 95 -13.40 -4.52 5.81
N GLU A 96 -12.73 -3.46 5.35
CA GLU A 96 -13.00 -2.88 4.04
C GLU A 96 -12.32 -3.65 2.91
N THR A 97 -13.07 -3.89 1.83
CA THR A 97 -12.54 -4.45 0.59
C THR A 97 -12.25 -3.32 -0.40
N ILE A 98 -11.00 -3.24 -0.84
CA ILE A 98 -10.49 -2.20 -1.73
C ILE A 98 -9.93 -2.85 -2.99
N THR A 99 -10.24 -2.25 -4.15
CA THR A 99 -9.71 -2.63 -5.45
C THR A 99 -8.69 -1.61 -5.94
N PHE A 100 -7.53 -2.08 -6.39
CA PHE A 100 -6.45 -1.27 -6.96
C PHE A 100 -6.25 -1.64 -8.43
N GLU A 101 -6.38 -0.67 -9.33
CA GLU A 101 -6.31 -0.89 -10.78
C GLU A 101 -5.46 0.20 -11.45
N THR A 102 -4.43 -0.18 -12.20
CA THR A 102 -3.56 0.77 -12.91
C THR A 102 -3.17 0.30 -14.31
N THR A 103 -3.01 1.24 -15.23
CA THR A 103 -2.48 0.99 -16.59
C THR A 103 -0.95 1.15 -16.68
N GLY A 104 -0.31 1.69 -15.65
CA GLY A 104 1.15 1.82 -15.53
C GLY A 104 1.63 1.34 -14.17
N TYR A 105 1.86 2.25 -13.23
CA TYR A 105 2.07 1.88 -11.83
C TYR A 105 1.65 2.99 -10.85
N GLY A 106 1.42 2.59 -9.60
CA GLY A 106 1.31 3.50 -8.46
C GLY A 106 2.29 3.11 -7.35
N LEU A 107 2.88 4.10 -6.69
CA LEU A 107 3.71 3.93 -5.49
C LEU A 107 3.10 4.70 -4.33
N ALA A 108 2.99 4.07 -3.17
CA ALA A 108 2.48 4.68 -1.96
C ALA A 108 3.38 4.40 -0.76
N PHE A 109 3.49 5.37 0.16
CA PHE A 109 3.97 5.11 1.52
C PHE A 109 2.76 4.79 2.40
N PHE A 110 2.81 3.69 3.13
CA PHE A 110 1.72 3.26 4.00
C PHE A 110 2.16 3.18 5.46
N THR A 111 1.19 3.21 6.36
CA THR A 111 1.31 2.72 7.73
C THR A 111 0.07 1.91 8.09
N GLY A 112 0.26 0.76 8.72
CA GLY A 112 -0.81 -0.13 9.14
C GLY A 112 -0.66 -0.58 10.58
N LEU A 113 -1.78 -0.75 11.28
CA LEU A 113 -1.84 -1.29 12.65
C LEU A 113 -1.68 -2.82 12.64
N ARG A 114 -0.49 -3.28 12.28
CA ARG A 114 -0.14 -4.70 12.27
C ARG A 114 1.34 -4.91 12.62
N PRO A 115 1.73 -6.13 13.05
CA PRO A 115 3.14 -6.53 13.10
C PRO A 115 3.78 -6.54 11.70
N ALA A 116 5.11 -6.73 11.65
CA ALA A 116 5.83 -6.90 10.40
C ALA A 116 5.31 -8.13 9.60
N MET A 117 5.30 -8.03 8.26
CA MET A 117 5.01 -9.16 7.35
C MET A 117 6.22 -10.04 7.08
#